data_AF-A0A9J6D904-F1
#
_entry.id   AF-A0A9J6D904-F1
#
_cell.length_a   1.000
_cell.length_b   1.000
_cell.length_c   1.000
_cell.angle_alpha   90.00
_cell.angle_beta   90.00
_cell.angle_gamma   90.00
#
_symmetry.space_group_name_H-M   'P 1'
#
loop_
_entity.id
_entity.type
_entity.pdbx_description
1 polymer ?
#
loop_
_entity_poly.entity_id
_entity_poly.type
_entity_poly.pdbx_seq_one_letter_code
_entity_poly.pdbx_strand_id
1 'polypeptide(L)'
;MQNQFASIFNESLQEKLENLDVPNAQLMVIHECIAAAKATGKKNRRYTENRLLLCLLLHNRSPSTYAFLRNNDILPLPCVSTVRKYLSAIRVKCGFDASFFAAFKKKLLSKDTFQRHGVLVFDEIQVRKEMRVNSKTMTYTGFSDFGDNQPAGEELADHGLVFTFRSFGDKFSQSIAVFASKGPTKATVLAQLVLKAITLLEEAGAYVDAIVSDGATTNRSMWKHFGVSGSL
;
A
#
# COMPACT_ATOMS: atom_id res chain seq x y z
N MET A 1 -41.72 -41.68 -6.84
CA MET A 1 -41.39 -40.54 -5.95
C MET A 1 -40.16 -40.76 -5.06
N GLN A 2 -39.45 -41.91 -5.09
CA GLN A 2 -38.20 -42.11 -4.33
C GLN A 2 -36.91 -41.83 -5.13
N ASN A 3 -36.99 -41.70 -6.46
CA ASN A 3 -35.79 -41.54 -7.31
C ASN A 3 -35.36 -40.09 -7.59
N GLN A 4 -36.11 -39.07 -7.14
CA GLN A 4 -35.69 -37.67 -7.28
C GLN A 4 -34.77 -37.21 -6.14
N PHE A 5 -34.90 -37.78 -4.93
CA PHE A 5 -34.06 -37.40 -3.78
C PHE A 5 -32.62 -37.93 -3.84
N ALA A 6 -32.35 -38.98 -4.63
CA ALA A 6 -31.01 -39.52 -4.79
C ALA A 6 -30.12 -38.66 -5.73
N SER A 7 -30.72 -37.85 -6.60
CA SER A 7 -29.98 -36.99 -7.55
C SER A 7 -29.35 -35.76 -6.88
N ILE A 8 -29.83 -35.36 -5.69
CA ILE A 8 -29.34 -34.19 -4.94
C ILE A 8 -28.00 -34.47 -4.23
N PHE A 9 -27.64 -35.74 -4.05
CA PHE A 9 -26.46 -36.16 -3.29
C PHE A 9 -25.18 -36.33 -4.14
N ASN A 10 -25.27 -36.23 -5.47
CA ASN A 10 -24.15 -36.49 -6.39
C ASN A 10 -23.68 -35.25 -7.18
N GLU A 11 -24.07 -34.04 -6.78
CA GLU A 11 -23.37 -32.84 -7.23
C GLU A 11 -22.13 -32.64 -6.36
N SER A 12 -20.99 -32.42 -7.00
CA SER A 12 -19.78 -32.07 -6.29
C SER A 12 -20.01 -30.77 -5.51
N LEU A 13 -19.39 -30.63 -4.34
CA LEU A 13 -19.52 -29.40 -3.54
C LEU A 13 -19.17 -28.14 -4.36
N GLN A 14 -18.30 -28.30 -5.36
CA GLN A 14 -17.89 -27.24 -6.25
C GLN A 14 -19.02 -26.82 -7.22
N GLU A 15 -19.74 -27.77 -7.80
CA GLU A 15 -20.92 -27.50 -8.64
C GLU A 15 -22.02 -26.78 -7.84
N LYS A 16 -22.25 -27.17 -6.59
CA LYS A 16 -23.22 -26.48 -5.71
C LYS A 16 -22.80 -25.05 -5.40
N LEU A 17 -21.50 -24.83 -5.16
CA LEU A 17 -20.96 -23.52 -4.85
C LEU A 17 -20.98 -22.58 -6.07
N GLU A 18 -20.75 -23.12 -7.26
CA GLU A 18 -20.87 -22.39 -8.54
C GLU A 18 -22.34 -22.03 -8.85
N ASN A 19 -23.28 -22.94 -8.58
CA ASN A 19 -24.71 -22.71 -8.78
C ASN A 19 -25.33 -21.68 -7.81
N LEU A 20 -24.69 -21.44 -6.66
CA LEU A 20 -25.18 -20.53 -5.61
C LEU A 20 -24.63 -19.11 -5.71
N ASP A 21 -23.84 -18.79 -6.73
CA ASP A 21 -23.20 -17.48 -6.96
C ASP A 21 -22.53 -16.91 -5.69
N VAL A 22 -21.81 -17.77 -4.98
CA VAL A 22 -21.19 -17.41 -3.70
C VAL A 22 -20.01 -16.44 -3.95
N PRO A 23 -19.87 -15.36 -3.16
CA PRO A 23 -18.76 -14.43 -3.30
C PRO A 23 -17.40 -15.13 -3.24
N ASN A 24 -16.47 -14.73 -4.12
CA ASN A 24 -15.15 -15.36 -4.25
C ASN A 24 -14.37 -15.45 -2.91
N ALA A 25 -14.44 -14.40 -2.09
CA ALA A 25 -13.81 -14.41 -0.77
C ALA A 25 -14.34 -15.53 0.15
N GLN A 26 -15.65 -15.81 0.11
CA GLN A 26 -16.27 -16.88 0.88
C GLN A 26 -15.87 -18.24 0.32
N LEU A 27 -15.88 -18.40 -1.01
CA LEU A 27 -15.40 -19.61 -1.68
C LEU A 27 -13.97 -19.95 -1.28
N MET A 28 -13.08 -18.96 -1.29
CA MET A 28 -11.68 -19.12 -0.88
C MET A 28 -11.54 -19.64 0.55
N VAL A 29 -12.35 -19.13 1.48
CA VAL A 29 -12.38 -19.55 2.89
C VAL A 29 -12.92 -20.96 3.02
N ILE A 30 -14.03 -21.29 2.36
CA ILE A 30 -14.64 -22.63 2.39
C ILE A 30 -13.66 -23.68 1.88
N HIS A 31 -13.05 -23.45 0.72
CA HIS A 31 -12.03 -24.36 0.17
C HIS A 31 -10.85 -24.52 1.13
N GLU A 32 -10.50 -23.49 1.89
CA GLU A 32 -9.39 -23.57 2.85
C GLU A 32 -9.76 -24.34 4.12
N CYS A 33 -11.00 -24.21 4.60
CA CYS A 33 -11.51 -25.05 5.68
C CYS A 33 -11.51 -26.53 5.29
N ILE A 34 -11.92 -26.85 4.07
CA ILE A 34 -11.91 -28.23 3.56
C ILE A 34 -10.48 -28.74 3.41
N ALA A 35 -9.57 -27.95 2.84
CA ALA A 35 -8.16 -28.31 2.73
C ALA A 35 -7.51 -28.47 4.11
N ALA A 36 -7.94 -27.70 5.10
CA ALA A 36 -7.48 -27.78 6.48
C ALA A 36 -7.90 -29.10 7.13
N ALA A 37 -9.17 -29.46 6.96
CA ALA A 37 -9.73 -30.68 7.50
C ALA A 37 -9.11 -31.94 6.89
N LYS A 38 -8.73 -31.89 5.61
CA LYS A 38 -8.04 -32.99 4.91
C LYS A 38 -6.56 -33.12 5.29
N ALA A 39 -5.94 -32.09 5.86
CA ALA A 39 -4.52 -32.12 6.17
C ALA A 39 -4.26 -32.93 7.46
N THR A 40 -3.20 -33.75 7.45
CA THR A 40 -2.79 -34.58 8.59
C THR A 40 -2.20 -33.77 9.76
N GLY A 41 -1.92 -32.49 9.57
CA GLY A 41 -1.40 -31.62 10.62
C GLY A 41 -1.55 -30.13 10.32
N LYS A 42 -1.48 -29.32 11.39
CA LYS A 42 -1.62 -27.85 11.32
C LYS A 42 -0.38 -27.13 10.74
N LYS A 43 0.73 -27.85 10.52
CA LYS A 43 2.04 -27.29 10.11
C LYS A 43 2.30 -27.50 8.60
N ASN A 44 3.21 -26.70 8.04
CA ASN A 44 3.72 -26.83 6.65
C ASN A 44 2.66 -26.77 5.54
N ARG A 45 1.56 -26.07 5.79
CA ARG A 45 0.53 -25.84 4.76
C ARG A 45 1.04 -24.84 3.72
N ARG A 46 0.78 -25.15 2.44
CA ARG A 46 1.06 -24.24 1.32
C ARG A 46 -0.15 -23.33 1.12
N TYR A 47 0.12 -22.03 0.97
CA TYR A 47 -0.91 -21.03 0.74
C TYR A 47 -0.73 -20.43 -0.65
N THR A 48 -1.84 -20.24 -1.37
CA THR A 48 -1.86 -19.50 -2.64
C THR A 48 -1.68 -18.01 -2.39
N GLU A 49 -1.18 -17.28 -3.39
CA GLU A 49 -0.91 -15.83 -3.28
C GLU A 49 -2.15 -15.02 -2.89
N ASN A 50 -3.28 -15.23 -3.55
CA ASN A 50 -4.54 -14.54 -3.25
C ASN A 50 -4.99 -14.74 -1.79
N ARG A 51 -4.71 -15.91 -1.21
CA ARG A 51 -5.05 -16.21 0.20
C ARG A 51 -4.12 -15.48 1.15
N LEU A 52 -2.83 -15.46 0.84
CA LEU A 52 -1.87 -14.70 1.63
C LEU A 52 -2.17 -13.21 1.59
N LEU A 53 -2.58 -12.69 0.44
CA LEU A 53 -3.04 -11.31 0.28
C LEU A 53 -4.28 -11.05 1.15
N LEU A 54 -5.29 -11.91 1.12
CA LEU A 54 -6.48 -11.76 1.99
C LEU A 54 -6.11 -11.79 3.48
N CYS A 55 -5.24 -12.72 3.89
CA CYS A 55 -4.77 -12.81 5.27
C CYS A 55 -3.97 -11.58 5.69
N LEU A 56 -3.16 -11.03 4.78
CA LEU A 56 -2.40 -9.80 4.98
C LEU A 56 -3.32 -8.59 5.13
N LEU A 57 -4.36 -8.48 4.29
CA LEU A 57 -5.38 -7.42 4.40
C LEU A 57 -6.13 -7.51 5.74
N LEU A 58 -6.53 -8.71 6.15
CA LEU A 58 -7.18 -8.95 7.43
C LEU A 58 -6.26 -8.59 8.61
N HIS A 59 -5.00 -9.00 8.55
CA HIS A 59 -4.01 -8.68 9.58
C HIS A 59 -3.73 -7.18 9.68
N ASN A 60 -3.62 -6.48 8.54
CA ASN A 60 -3.45 -5.04 8.50
C ASN A 60 -4.66 -4.28 9.06
N ARG A 61 -5.88 -4.81 8.86
CA ARG A 61 -7.10 -4.20 9.41
C ARG A 61 -7.18 -4.36 10.93
N SER A 62 -6.87 -5.55 11.44
CA SER A 62 -6.89 -5.82 12.87
C SER A 62 -6.00 -7.02 13.24
N PRO A 63 -4.79 -6.78 13.79
CA PRO A 63 -3.91 -7.85 14.26
C PRO A 63 -4.54 -8.67 15.39
N SER A 64 -5.33 -8.04 16.26
CA SER A 64 -6.00 -8.69 17.39
C SER A 64 -7.11 -9.63 16.92
N THR A 65 -7.95 -9.17 15.98
CA THR A 65 -8.99 -10.01 15.38
C THR A 65 -8.38 -11.17 14.62
N TYR A 66 -7.31 -10.93 13.86
CA TYR A 66 -6.58 -12.00 13.17
C TYR A 66 -6.04 -13.05 14.16
N ALA A 67 -5.44 -12.61 15.26
CA ALA A 67 -4.94 -13.50 16.31
C ALA A 67 -6.07 -14.28 16.99
N PHE A 68 -7.20 -13.62 17.29
CA PHE A 68 -8.38 -14.26 17.87
C PHE A 68 -8.94 -15.36 16.97
N LEU A 69 -9.16 -15.07 15.68
CA LEU A 69 -9.68 -16.03 14.71
C LEU A 69 -8.76 -17.25 14.56
N ARG A 70 -7.45 -17.02 14.57
CA ARG A 70 -6.45 -18.09 14.46
C ARG A 70 -6.33 -18.91 15.74
N ASN A 71 -6.25 -18.27 16.90
CA ASN A 71 -5.97 -18.94 18.17
C ASN A 71 -7.16 -19.77 18.66
N ASN A 72 -8.38 -19.38 18.29
CA ASN A 72 -9.60 -20.14 18.58
C ASN A 72 -9.96 -21.14 17.47
N ASP A 73 -9.05 -21.40 16.51
CA ASP A 73 -9.27 -22.32 15.39
C ASP A 73 -10.54 -22.02 14.56
N ILE A 74 -11.02 -20.77 14.57
CA ILE A 74 -12.24 -20.35 13.84
C ILE A 74 -11.98 -20.38 12.34
N LEU A 75 -10.80 -19.90 11.92
CA LEU A 75 -10.37 -19.93 10.53
C LEU A 75 -8.97 -20.54 10.39
N PRO A 76 -8.70 -21.31 9.31
CA PRO A 76 -7.39 -21.89 9.05
C PRO A 76 -6.42 -20.83 8.52
N LEU A 77 -5.95 -19.95 9.41
CA LEU A 77 -5.11 -18.80 9.07
C LEU A 77 -3.61 -19.11 9.22
N PRO A 78 -2.74 -18.59 8.32
CA PRO A 78 -1.30 -18.67 8.47
C PRO A 78 -0.83 -17.99 9.76
N CYS A 79 0.32 -18.41 10.29
CA CYS A 79 0.90 -17.74 11.44
C CYS A 79 1.31 -16.29 11.08
N VAL A 80 1.28 -15.42 12.08
CA VAL A 80 1.61 -13.99 11.92
C VAL A 80 3.02 -13.82 11.34
N SER A 81 3.97 -14.68 11.71
CA SER A 81 5.33 -14.66 11.15
C SER A 81 5.34 -14.89 9.64
N THR A 82 4.50 -15.78 9.12
CA THR A 82 4.35 -16.01 7.68
C THR A 82 3.80 -14.77 7.00
N VAL A 83 2.73 -14.17 7.53
CA VAL A 83 2.14 -12.93 6.97
C VAL A 83 3.18 -11.79 6.94
N ARG A 84 3.91 -11.59 8.05
CA ARG A 84 4.99 -10.59 8.15
C ARG A 84 6.16 -10.88 7.20
N LYS A 85 6.47 -12.14 6.95
CA LYS A 85 7.52 -12.53 5.98
C LYS A 85 7.17 -12.03 4.59
N TYR A 86 5.93 -12.24 4.14
CA TYR A 86 5.45 -11.75 2.84
C TYR A 86 5.42 -10.22 2.77
N LEU A 87 4.96 -9.53 3.82
CA LEU A 87 5.06 -8.07 3.90
C LEU A 87 6.53 -7.60 3.74
N SER A 88 7.47 -8.29 4.37
CA SER A 88 8.88 -7.93 4.30
C SER A 88 9.55 -8.20 2.94
N ALA A 89 8.88 -8.94 2.04
CA ALA A 89 9.35 -9.11 0.67
C ALA A 89 9.14 -7.85 -0.17
N ILE A 90 8.17 -6.99 0.22
CA ILE A 90 7.92 -5.71 -0.42
C ILE A 90 8.98 -4.72 0.09
N ARG A 91 9.93 -4.38 -0.79
CA ARG A 91 10.98 -3.41 -0.48
C ARG A 91 10.47 -2.02 -0.83
N VAL A 92 10.10 -1.25 0.19
CA VAL A 92 9.76 0.16 0.05
C VAL A 92 10.97 0.99 0.46
N LYS A 93 11.35 1.96 -0.36
CA LYS A 93 12.43 2.91 -0.11
C LYS A 93 11.86 4.33 -0.10
N CYS A 94 12.62 5.29 0.44
CA CYS A 94 12.31 6.69 0.23
C CYS A 94 12.49 7.05 -1.25
N GLY A 95 11.74 8.02 -1.73
CA GLY A 95 11.72 8.43 -3.12
C GLY A 95 10.50 7.97 -3.91
N PHE A 96 10.63 8.09 -5.22
CA PHE A 96 9.63 7.68 -6.20
C PHE A 96 9.95 6.26 -6.67
N ASP A 97 9.08 5.29 -6.35
CA ASP A 97 9.28 3.90 -6.76
C ASP A 97 8.71 3.64 -8.17
N ALA A 98 9.59 3.31 -9.12
CA ALA A 98 9.21 2.98 -10.49
C ALA A 98 8.23 1.79 -10.58
N SER A 99 8.37 0.79 -9.69
CA SER A 99 7.48 -0.37 -9.66
C SER A 99 6.07 0.04 -9.24
N PHE A 100 5.98 0.94 -8.27
CA PHE A 100 4.72 1.55 -7.85
C PHE A 100 4.08 2.34 -9.01
N PHE A 101 4.80 3.22 -9.70
CA PHE A 101 4.24 4.00 -10.81
C PHE A 101 3.78 3.12 -11.99
N ALA A 102 4.47 2.01 -12.26
CA ALA A 102 4.03 1.02 -13.25
C ALA A 102 2.69 0.35 -12.87
N ALA A 103 2.50 0.03 -11.58
CA ALA A 103 1.23 -0.50 -11.08
C ALA A 103 0.14 0.57 -11.04
N PHE A 104 0.50 1.80 -10.66
CA PHE A 104 -0.38 2.96 -10.62
C PHE A 104 -0.94 3.30 -12.01
N LYS A 105 -0.09 3.26 -13.04
CA LYS A 105 -0.51 3.41 -14.45
C LYS A 105 -1.57 2.39 -14.85
N LYS A 106 -1.37 1.11 -14.53
CA LYS A 106 -2.37 0.06 -14.80
C LYS A 106 -3.71 0.34 -14.11
N LYS A 107 -3.66 0.87 -12.89
CA LYS A 107 -4.86 1.24 -12.13
C LYS A 107 -5.58 2.45 -12.74
N LEU A 108 -4.86 3.46 -13.22
CA LEU A 108 -5.48 4.61 -13.86
C LEU A 108 -6.06 4.29 -15.23
N LEU A 109 -5.46 3.34 -15.97
CA LEU A 109 -6.01 2.90 -17.25
C LEU A 109 -7.43 2.34 -17.15
N SER A 110 -7.82 1.75 -16.01
CA SER A 110 -9.19 1.27 -15.77
C SER A 110 -10.16 2.35 -15.28
N LYS A 111 -9.69 3.59 -15.09
CA LYS A 111 -10.49 4.74 -14.64
C LYS A 111 -10.95 5.58 -15.82
N ASP A 112 -12.08 6.26 -15.66
CA ASP A 112 -12.52 7.26 -16.63
C ASP A 112 -11.62 8.52 -16.58
N THR A 113 -11.78 9.42 -17.54
CA THR A 113 -10.96 10.65 -17.60
C THR A 113 -11.14 11.52 -16.37
N PHE A 114 -12.38 11.71 -15.90
CA PHE A 114 -12.69 12.59 -14.77
C PHE A 114 -12.09 12.08 -13.44
N GLN A 115 -12.04 10.77 -13.24
CA GLN A 115 -11.41 10.12 -12.09
C GLN A 115 -9.89 10.20 -12.12
N ARG A 116 -9.27 10.51 -13.28
CA ARG A 116 -7.82 10.71 -13.40
C ARG A 116 -7.40 12.14 -13.04
N HIS A 117 -8.33 13.10 -13.02
CA HIS A 117 -8.09 14.46 -12.52
C HIS A 117 -8.02 14.47 -11.00
N GLY A 118 -7.11 15.28 -10.47
CA GLY A 118 -6.85 15.31 -9.04
C GLY A 118 -5.82 16.35 -8.61
N VAL A 119 -5.55 16.33 -7.31
CA VAL A 119 -4.58 17.21 -6.67
C VAL A 119 -3.38 16.45 -6.14
N LEU A 120 -2.23 17.12 -6.19
CA LEU A 120 -1.04 16.71 -5.47
C LEU A 120 -1.03 17.41 -4.11
N VAL A 121 -1.15 16.63 -3.04
CA VAL A 121 -1.02 17.12 -1.65
C VAL A 121 0.31 16.68 -1.10
N PHE A 122 1.02 17.56 -0.42
CA PHE A 122 2.18 17.16 0.38
C PHE A 122 2.23 17.88 1.70
N ASP A 123 2.81 17.18 2.68
CA ASP A 123 2.97 17.70 4.04
C ASP A 123 4.17 17.01 4.72
N GLU A 124 4.68 17.65 5.77
CA GLU A 124 5.78 17.14 6.58
C GLU A 124 5.26 16.65 7.93
N ILE A 125 5.63 15.42 8.29
CA ILE A 125 5.34 14.83 9.60
C ILE A 125 6.62 14.72 10.43
N GLN A 126 6.55 15.07 11.72
CA GLN A 126 7.69 14.83 12.62
C GLN A 126 7.83 13.34 12.92
N VAL A 127 9.06 12.83 12.82
CA VAL A 127 9.41 11.45 13.13
C VAL A 127 10.46 11.40 14.24
N ARG A 128 10.47 10.29 14.98
CA ARG A 128 11.47 10.09 16.04
C ARG A 128 12.84 9.86 15.42
N LYS A 129 13.82 10.68 15.84
CA LYS A 129 15.25 10.50 15.55
C LYS A 129 15.75 9.18 16.15
N GLU A 130 16.05 8.21 15.31
CA GLU A 130 16.60 6.93 15.77
C GLU A 130 17.37 6.23 14.65
N MET A 131 18.61 5.84 14.93
CA MET A 131 19.34 4.94 14.05
C MET A 131 18.91 3.50 14.32
N ARG A 132 18.47 2.78 13.29
CA ARG A 132 18.11 1.36 13.41
C ARG A 132 18.93 0.52 12.45
N VAL A 133 19.40 -0.62 12.95
CA VAL A 133 20.05 -1.65 12.14
C VAL A 133 18.97 -2.52 11.49
N ASN A 134 19.00 -2.62 10.16
CA ASN A 134 18.24 -3.62 9.44
C ASN A 134 19.10 -4.88 9.28
N SER A 135 18.89 -5.86 10.18
CA SER A 135 19.66 -7.12 10.17
C SER A 135 19.49 -7.96 8.90
N LYS A 136 18.47 -7.71 8.08
CA LYS A 136 18.27 -8.45 6.82
C LYS A 136 19.14 -7.91 5.69
N THR A 137 19.29 -6.59 5.62
CA THR A 137 20.09 -5.91 4.60
C THR A 137 21.48 -5.56 5.08
N MET A 138 21.77 -5.72 6.37
CA MET A 138 23.00 -5.26 7.04
C MET A 138 23.26 -3.76 6.79
N THR A 139 22.18 -2.98 6.73
CA THR A 139 22.25 -1.53 6.53
C THR A 139 21.74 -0.79 7.75
N TYR A 140 22.23 0.42 7.96
CA TYR A 140 21.65 1.35 8.92
C TYR A 140 20.52 2.15 8.25
N THR A 141 19.50 2.48 9.04
CA THR A 141 18.30 3.23 8.63
C THR A 141 18.04 4.33 9.65
N GLY A 142 17.23 5.33 9.29
CA GLY A 142 16.91 6.48 10.14
C GLY A 142 17.67 7.76 9.80
N PHE A 143 18.36 7.78 8.65
CA PHE A 143 19.05 8.94 8.12
C PHE A 143 18.18 9.71 7.13
N SER A 144 18.59 10.94 6.81
CA SER A 144 17.98 11.70 5.73
C SER A 144 18.16 10.97 4.38
N ASP A 145 17.07 10.89 3.63
CA ASP A 145 16.98 10.12 2.39
C ASP A 145 15.97 10.79 1.45
N PHE A 146 16.49 11.44 0.41
CA PHE A 146 15.71 12.07 -0.63
C PHE A 146 15.55 11.17 -1.89
N GLY A 147 15.80 9.86 -1.75
CA GLY A 147 15.75 8.87 -2.83
C GLY A 147 16.98 8.89 -3.72
N ASP A 148 16.89 8.21 -4.88
CA ASP A 148 18.03 7.83 -5.74
C ASP A 148 18.86 9.00 -6.32
N ASN A 149 18.46 10.25 -6.10
CA ASN A 149 19.16 11.43 -6.63
C ASN A 149 20.25 11.96 -5.69
N GLN A 150 20.29 11.53 -4.42
CA GLN A 150 21.35 11.90 -3.47
C GLN A 150 21.68 10.70 -2.57
N PRO A 151 22.97 10.48 -2.22
CA PRO A 151 23.29 9.51 -1.18
C PRO A 151 22.56 9.89 0.10
N ALA A 152 22.11 8.89 0.86
CA ALA A 152 21.53 9.11 2.17
C ALA A 152 22.50 9.97 2.99
N GLY A 153 21.99 11.03 3.61
CA GLY A 153 22.81 11.94 4.39
C GLY A 153 23.35 11.24 5.63
N GLU A 154 24.38 11.82 6.25
CA GLU A 154 24.94 11.30 7.50
C GLU A 154 24.09 11.71 8.72
N GLU A 155 23.12 12.59 8.53
CA GLU A 155 22.29 13.15 9.58
C GLU A 155 21.02 12.33 9.83
N LEU A 156 20.66 12.16 11.11
CA LEU A 156 19.42 11.49 11.50
C LEU A 156 18.20 12.30 11.08
N ALA A 157 17.30 11.64 10.34
CA ALA A 157 16.04 12.23 9.93
C ALA A 157 15.13 12.47 11.15
N ASP A 158 14.43 13.59 11.10
CA ASP A 158 13.43 13.98 12.10
C ASP A 158 12.12 14.47 11.49
N HIS A 159 12.07 14.56 10.16
CA HIS A 159 10.86 14.83 9.41
C HIS A 159 10.70 13.81 8.27
N GLY A 160 9.45 13.47 7.97
CA GLY A 160 9.05 12.70 6.80
C GLY A 160 8.18 13.56 5.89
N LEU A 161 8.66 13.85 4.69
CA LEU A 161 7.89 14.56 3.67
C LEU A 161 7.11 13.54 2.84
N VAL A 162 5.78 13.65 2.82
CA VAL A 162 4.90 12.69 2.14
C VAL A 162 4.15 13.37 1.01
N PHE A 163 4.21 12.78 -0.19
CA PHE A 163 3.44 13.21 -1.35
C PHE A 163 2.28 12.25 -1.58
N THR A 164 1.08 12.80 -1.77
CA THR A 164 -0.16 12.05 -1.96
C THR A 164 -0.93 12.63 -3.14
N PHE A 165 -1.28 11.76 -4.09
CA PHE A 165 -2.24 12.10 -5.14
C PHE A 165 -3.66 11.79 -4.66
N ARG A 166 -4.57 12.73 -4.86
CA ARG A 166 -5.98 12.58 -4.54
C ARG A 166 -6.83 12.90 -5.75
N SER A 167 -7.62 11.92 -6.20
CA SER A 167 -8.57 12.10 -7.28
C SER A 167 -9.75 12.98 -6.85
N PHE A 168 -10.29 13.78 -7.78
CA PHE A 168 -11.56 14.48 -7.60
C PHE A 168 -12.77 13.59 -7.87
N GLY A 169 -12.71 12.83 -8.97
CA GLY A 169 -13.82 12.00 -9.45
C GLY A 169 -13.96 10.65 -8.75
N ASP A 170 -13.01 10.29 -7.89
CA ASP A 170 -13.01 9.02 -7.16
C ASP A 170 -12.67 9.23 -5.68
N LYS A 171 -13.16 8.34 -4.81
CA LYS A 171 -12.73 8.26 -3.40
C LYS A 171 -11.38 7.55 -3.30
N PHE A 172 -10.43 8.05 -4.09
CA PHE A 172 -9.11 7.47 -4.25
C PHE A 172 -8.04 8.48 -3.82
N SER A 173 -7.26 8.07 -2.82
CA SER A 173 -6.09 8.80 -2.34
C SER A 173 -4.94 7.80 -2.22
N GLN A 174 -3.77 8.18 -2.71
CA GLN A 174 -2.62 7.31 -2.77
C GLN A 174 -1.34 8.10 -2.53
N SER A 175 -0.59 7.72 -1.50
CA SER A 175 0.76 8.23 -1.30
C SER A 175 1.67 7.67 -2.40
N ILE A 176 2.40 8.56 -3.04
CA ILE A 176 3.23 8.27 -4.22
C ILE A 176 4.74 8.31 -3.93
N ALA A 177 5.12 9.05 -2.89
CA ALA A 177 6.50 9.15 -2.45
C ALA A 177 6.58 9.58 -0.99
N VAL A 178 7.64 9.12 -0.34
CA VAL A 178 8.01 9.53 1.02
C VAL A 178 9.49 9.85 0.99
N PHE A 179 9.88 10.93 1.64
CA PHE A 179 11.26 11.35 1.81
C PHE A 179 11.55 11.57 3.29
N ALA A 180 12.78 11.31 3.71
CA ALA A 180 13.22 11.53 5.08
C ALA A 180 14.19 12.72 5.11
N SER A 181 13.99 13.68 5.99
CA SER A 181 14.81 14.89 6.05
C SER A 181 15.25 15.24 7.46
N LYS A 182 16.34 16.00 7.52
CA LYS A 182 16.79 16.69 8.72
C LYS A 182 16.22 18.11 8.70
N GLY A 183 15.22 18.36 9.54
CA GLY A 183 14.42 19.57 9.56
C GLY A 183 13.51 19.69 8.33
N PRO A 184 12.86 20.86 8.20
CA PRO A 184 12.06 21.18 7.04
C PRO A 184 12.86 21.10 5.74
N THR A 185 12.25 20.53 4.71
CA THR A 185 12.88 20.38 3.40
C THR A 185 13.18 21.74 2.79
N LYS A 186 14.39 21.90 2.24
CA LYS A 186 14.79 23.15 1.57
C LYS A 186 13.84 23.45 0.42
N ALA A 187 13.42 24.71 0.30
CA ALA A 187 12.45 25.15 -0.70
C ALA A 187 12.82 24.77 -2.15
N THR A 188 14.11 24.83 -2.49
CA THR A 188 14.62 24.44 -3.81
C THR A 188 14.47 22.94 -4.07
N VAL A 189 14.82 22.11 -3.09
CA VAL A 189 14.67 20.65 -3.17
C VAL A 189 13.19 20.28 -3.24
N LEU A 190 12.36 20.92 -2.40
CA LEU A 190 10.91 20.70 -2.42
C LEU A 190 10.31 21.03 -3.79
N ALA A 191 10.68 22.16 -4.41
CA ALA A 191 10.22 22.52 -5.75
C ALA A 191 10.62 21.47 -6.80
N GLN A 192 11.85 20.96 -6.74
CA GLN A 192 12.31 19.88 -7.63
C GLN A 192 11.53 18.59 -7.44
N LEU A 193 11.24 18.20 -6.19
CA LEU A 193 10.45 17.02 -5.87
C LEU A 193 9.00 17.15 -6.35
N VAL A 194 8.40 18.33 -6.17
CA VAL A 194 7.05 18.63 -6.67
C VAL A 194 6.97 18.49 -8.18
N LEU A 195 7.93 19.09 -8.92
CA LEU A 195 7.97 18.95 -10.38
C LEU A 195 8.14 17.49 -10.80
N LYS A 196 9.06 16.75 -10.17
CA LYS A 196 9.26 15.33 -10.45
C LYS A 196 8.00 14.50 -10.15
N ALA A 197 7.28 14.81 -9.08
CA ALA A 197 6.03 14.14 -8.74
C ALA A 197 4.95 14.37 -9.82
N ILE A 198 4.79 15.61 -10.30
CA ILE A 198 3.84 15.95 -11.36
C ILE A 198 4.19 15.19 -12.64
N THR A 199 5.45 15.23 -13.08
CA THR A 199 5.89 14.51 -14.28
C THR A 199 5.59 13.02 -14.21
N LEU A 200 5.94 12.35 -13.10
CA LEU A 200 5.69 10.91 -12.95
C LEU A 200 4.19 10.56 -12.86
N LEU A 201 3.39 11.43 -12.26
CA LEU A 201 1.93 11.27 -12.23
C LEU A 201 1.32 11.39 -13.62
N GLU A 202 1.72 12.39 -14.40
CA GLU A 202 1.24 12.62 -15.76
C GLU A 202 1.67 11.50 -16.72
N GLU A 203 2.91 11.02 -16.62
CA GLU A 203 3.40 9.84 -17.38
C GLU A 203 2.63 8.55 -17.05
N ALA A 204 2.13 8.44 -15.82
CA ALA A 204 1.26 7.35 -15.38
C ALA A 204 -0.20 7.52 -15.81
N GLY A 205 -0.58 8.69 -16.35
CA GLY A 205 -1.91 8.99 -16.87
C GLY A 205 -2.86 9.67 -15.88
N ALA A 206 -2.35 10.24 -14.79
CA ALA A 206 -3.11 11.16 -13.94
C ALA A 206 -3.01 12.59 -14.50
N TYR A 207 -4.00 13.43 -14.21
CA TYR A 207 -3.94 14.86 -14.47
C TYR A 207 -3.85 15.58 -13.13
N VAL A 208 -2.77 16.36 -12.95
CA VAL A 208 -2.53 17.10 -11.71
C VAL A 208 -3.00 18.54 -11.91
N ASP A 209 -4.22 18.84 -11.48
CA ASP A 209 -4.85 20.14 -11.72
C ASP A 209 -4.46 21.19 -10.67
N ALA A 210 -4.06 20.76 -9.47
CA ALA A 210 -3.62 21.66 -8.42
C ALA A 210 -2.63 21.01 -7.44
N ILE A 211 -1.93 21.87 -6.73
CA ILE A 211 -0.98 21.51 -5.67
C ILE A 211 -1.50 22.09 -4.36
N VAL A 212 -1.48 21.29 -3.29
CA VAL A 212 -1.92 21.69 -1.96
C VAL A 212 -0.79 21.48 -0.96
N SER A 213 -0.45 22.53 -0.24
CA SER A 213 0.53 22.52 0.85
C SER A 213 0.04 23.38 2.02
N ASP A 214 0.66 23.20 3.19
CA ASP A 214 0.44 24.14 4.29
C ASP A 214 1.07 25.53 3.99
N GLY A 215 0.84 26.47 4.90
CA GLY A 215 1.37 27.83 4.81
C GLY A 215 2.75 28.02 5.46
N ALA A 216 3.53 26.96 5.72
CA ALA A 216 4.83 27.09 6.38
C ALA A 216 5.83 27.93 5.57
N THR A 217 6.81 28.53 6.25
CA THR A 217 7.80 29.43 5.63
C THR A 217 8.55 28.78 4.48
N THR A 218 8.90 27.50 4.59
CA THR A 218 9.56 26.71 3.54
C THR A 218 8.66 26.53 2.32
N ASN A 219 7.38 26.20 2.53
CA ASN A 219 6.40 26.03 1.46
C ASN A 219 6.12 27.35 0.73
N ARG A 220 5.97 28.45 1.48
CA ARG A 220 5.85 29.80 0.88
C ARG A 220 7.08 30.20 0.07
N SER A 221 8.28 29.81 0.50
CA SER A 221 9.50 30.03 -0.27
C SER A 221 9.52 29.20 -1.56
N MET A 222 9.03 27.96 -1.51
CA MET A 222 8.86 27.11 -2.69
C MET A 222 7.83 27.68 -3.67
N TRP A 223 6.73 28.27 -3.20
CA TRP A 223 5.76 28.95 -4.08
C TRP A 223 6.39 30.06 -4.93
N LYS A 224 7.36 30.80 -4.37
CA LYS A 224 8.12 31.83 -5.10
C LYS A 224 8.95 31.24 -6.24
N HIS A 225 9.48 30.02 -6.09
CA HIS A 225 10.17 29.33 -7.18
C HIS A 225 9.24 28.97 -8.33
N PHE A 226 7.94 28.83 -8.07
CA PHE A 226 6.90 28.64 -9.09
C PHE A 226 6.27 29.95 -9.58
N GLY A 227 6.81 31.12 -9.19
CA GLY A 227 6.30 32.43 -9.61
C GLY A 227 4.99 32.85 -8.94
N VAL A 228 4.54 32.11 -7.92
CA VAL A 228 3.36 32.49 -7.13
C VAL A 228 3.71 33.71 -6.28
N SER A 229 3.01 34.82 -6.50
CA SER A 229 3.19 36.08 -5.79
C SER A 229 1.85 36.55 -5.26
N GLY A 230 1.62 36.36 -3.97
CA GLY A 230 0.45 36.82 -3.24
C GLY A 230 0.82 37.15 -1.80
N SER A 231 0.25 38.22 -1.26
CA SER A 231 0.31 38.51 0.18
C SER A 231 -0.80 37.72 0.88
N LEU A 232 -0.42 36.94 1.89
CA LEU A 232 -1.36 36.31 2.81
C LEU A 232 -1.91 37.33 3.81
#